data_AF-A0A0C9UKE2-F1
#
_entry.id   AF-A0A0C9UKE2-F1
#
_cell.length_a   1.000
_cell.length_b   1.000
_cell.length_c   1.000
_cell.angle_alpha   90.00
_cell.angle_beta   90.00
_cell.angle_gamma   90.00
#
_symmetry.space_group_name_H-M   'P 1'
#
loop_
_entity.id
_entity.type
_entity.pdbx_description
1 polymer ?
#
loop_
_entity_poly.entity_id
_entity_poly.type
_entity_poly.pdbx_seq_one_letter_code
_entity_poly.pdbx_strand_id
1 'polypeptide(L)'
;LTGEATSRSRPKNSLLEEDLEFERVMKPVPVITEEVVQSLEEMIKQRIIDNKFDDVVRQVATDDKPFLPSRFFELNDQKSSKGLADIYADEYTAAATGTSGDDRDGKLKQEHEELERNWASICNKLDALSNAHFTPKAPKATITTVSNIAAANMESALPTAKSTTTMLAPEEIFAAAPSDLRSREELTPDEKRSERNKKRKVRRK
;
A
#
# COMPACT_ATOMS: atom_id res chain seq x y z
N LEU A 1 71.92 30.10 -1.86
CA LEU A 1 70.67 29.63 -1.21
C LEU A 1 70.17 30.74 -0.31
N THR A 2 69.16 31.48 -0.76
CA THR A 2 68.50 32.54 0.01
C THR A 2 67.06 32.11 0.26
N GLY A 3 66.57 32.24 1.49
CA GLY A 3 65.14 32.08 1.79
C GLY A 3 64.30 33.14 1.08
N GLU A 4 62.99 32.89 0.96
CA GLU A 4 62.01 33.87 0.44
C GLU A 4 62.29 34.36 -1.00
N ALA A 5 62.58 33.41 -1.90
CA ALA A 5 62.79 33.73 -3.31
C ALA A 5 61.49 34.20 -3.99
N THR A 6 61.47 35.44 -4.48
CA THR A 6 60.37 35.99 -5.27
C THR A 6 60.52 35.67 -6.75
N SER A 7 59.48 35.88 -7.57
CA SER A 7 59.53 35.56 -9.01
C SER A 7 60.60 36.33 -9.79
N ARG A 8 61.05 37.50 -9.31
CA ARG A 8 62.07 38.35 -9.94
C ARG A 8 63.51 37.95 -9.58
N SER A 9 63.70 37.29 -8.43
CA SER A 9 65.04 36.92 -7.95
C SER A 9 65.55 35.60 -8.55
N ARG A 10 64.70 34.87 -9.29
CA ARG A 10 65.04 33.58 -9.91
C ARG A 10 64.97 33.63 -11.45
N PRO A 11 65.82 32.86 -12.16
CA PRO A 11 65.73 32.72 -13.61
C PRO A 11 64.38 32.16 -14.08
N LYS A 12 64.02 32.47 -15.33
CA LYS A 12 62.77 31.97 -15.93
C LYS A 12 62.81 30.44 -16.00
N ASN A 13 61.70 29.78 -15.65
CA ASN A 13 61.52 28.31 -15.63
C ASN A 13 62.37 27.48 -14.66
N SER A 14 63.15 28.10 -13.77
CA SER A 14 64.00 27.38 -12.79
C SER A 14 63.24 26.45 -11.82
N LEU A 15 61.91 26.59 -11.64
CA LEU A 15 61.12 25.67 -10.81
C LEU A 15 60.88 24.30 -11.45
N LEU A 16 61.08 24.14 -12.76
CA LEU A 16 60.90 22.85 -13.44
C LEU A 16 62.14 21.96 -13.31
N GLU A 17 63.28 22.55 -12.96
CA GLU A 17 64.57 21.86 -12.84
C GLU A 17 64.84 21.36 -11.41
N GLU A 18 64.15 21.93 -10.43
CA GLU A 18 64.34 21.68 -9.00
C GLU A 18 63.20 20.82 -8.44
N ASP A 19 63.54 19.74 -7.74
CA ASP A 19 62.58 18.87 -7.06
C ASP A 19 62.27 19.43 -5.66
N LEU A 20 61.18 20.20 -5.55
CA LEU A 20 60.72 20.79 -4.30
C LEU A 20 59.57 19.98 -3.69
N GLU A 21 59.69 19.65 -2.41
CA GLU A 21 58.62 19.03 -1.64
C GLU A 21 57.70 20.10 -1.04
N PHE A 22 56.40 20.00 -1.30
CA PHE A 22 55.40 20.88 -0.70
C PHE A 22 54.11 20.12 -0.39
N GLU A 23 53.40 20.58 0.62
CA GLU A 23 52.15 19.96 1.04
C GLU A 23 50.99 20.34 0.11
N ARG A 24 50.11 19.38 -0.16
CA ARG A 24 48.87 19.59 -0.90
C ARG A 24 47.70 19.55 0.06
N VAL A 25 46.79 20.51 -0.06
CA VAL A 25 45.64 20.68 0.84
C VAL A 25 44.57 19.59 0.66
N MET A 26 44.44 19.02 -0.54
CA MET A 26 43.37 18.09 -0.88
C MET A 26 43.90 16.76 -1.42
N LYS A 27 43.16 15.68 -1.17
CA LYS A 27 43.41 14.39 -1.82
C LYS A 27 43.17 14.53 -3.33
N PRO A 28 44.06 13.99 -4.18
CA PRO A 28 43.84 14.00 -5.62
C PRO A 28 42.64 13.10 -5.96
N VAL A 29 41.96 13.44 -7.05
CA VAL A 29 40.91 12.58 -7.61
C VAL A 29 41.55 11.27 -8.04
N PRO A 30 41.03 10.10 -7.60
CA PRO A 30 41.59 8.82 -8.00
C PRO A 30 41.43 8.61 -9.51
N VAL A 31 42.48 8.11 -10.16
CA VAL A 31 42.44 7.73 -11.56
C VAL A 31 41.77 6.36 -11.68
N ILE A 32 40.78 6.24 -12.56
CA ILE A 32 40.06 4.99 -12.78
C ILE A 32 40.95 4.09 -13.64
N THR A 33 41.58 3.10 -13.01
CA THR A 33 42.36 2.05 -13.67
C THR A 33 41.50 0.82 -13.95
N GLU A 34 41.97 -0.05 -14.84
CA GLU A 34 41.25 -1.29 -15.20
C GLU A 34 41.03 -2.21 -13.99
N GLU A 35 41.99 -2.30 -13.08
CA GLU A 35 41.89 -3.08 -11.84
C GLU A 35 40.74 -2.61 -10.94
N VAL A 36 40.55 -1.28 -10.83
CA VAL A 36 39.43 -0.70 -10.06
C VAL A 36 38.11 -1.08 -10.70
N VAL A 37 38.02 -1.00 -12.03
CA VAL A 37 36.81 -1.38 -12.78
C VAL A 37 36.50 -2.88 -12.59
N GLN A 38 37.51 -3.76 -12.71
CA GLN A 38 37.33 -5.20 -12.49
C GLN A 38 36.80 -5.50 -11.09
N SER A 39 37.35 -4.86 -10.05
CA SER A 39 36.87 -5.04 -8.67
C SER A 39 35.42 -4.57 -8.48
N LEU A 40 35.02 -3.48 -9.13
CA LEU A 40 33.65 -2.97 -9.11
C LEU A 40 32.69 -3.93 -9.84
N GLU A 41 33.09 -4.46 -11.00
CA GLU A 41 32.27 -5.43 -11.73
C GLU A 41 32.07 -6.73 -10.96
N GLU A 42 33.11 -7.24 -10.31
CA GLU A 42 33.01 -8.44 -9.46
C GLU A 42 32.03 -8.21 -8.31
N MET A 43 32.11 -7.05 -7.65
CA MET A 43 31.17 -6.67 -6.60
C MET A 43 29.73 -6.60 -7.12
N ILE A 44 29.50 -5.98 -8.29
CA ILE A 44 28.18 -5.87 -8.91
C ILE A 44 27.65 -7.26 -9.28
N LYS A 45 28.47 -8.11 -9.90
CA LYS A 45 28.10 -9.49 -10.27
C LYS A 45 27.69 -10.29 -9.04
N GLN A 46 28.44 -10.19 -7.94
CA GLN A 46 28.09 -10.83 -6.66
C GLN A 46 26.76 -10.31 -6.10
N ARG A 47 26.52 -8.99 -6.09
CA ARG A 47 25.25 -8.42 -5.62
C ARG A 47 24.04 -8.87 -6.44
N ILE A 48 24.20 -9.00 -7.76
CA ILE A 48 23.16 -9.52 -8.65
C ILE A 48 22.87 -10.99 -8.34
N ILE A 49 23.91 -11.81 -8.18
CA ILE A 49 23.76 -13.24 -7.82
C ILE A 49 23.04 -13.37 -6.46
N ASP A 50 23.42 -12.53 -5.49
CA ASP A 50 22.81 -12.49 -4.16
C ASP A 50 21.42 -11.83 -4.13
N ASN A 51 20.97 -11.22 -5.24
CA ASN A 51 19.77 -10.38 -5.33
C ASN A 51 19.67 -9.29 -4.25
N LYS A 52 20.82 -8.70 -3.86
CA LYS A 52 20.91 -7.64 -2.84
C LYS A 52 20.89 -6.27 -3.50
N PHE A 53 19.68 -5.78 -3.77
CA PHE A 53 19.45 -4.46 -4.35
C PHE A 53 18.98 -3.48 -3.27
N ASP A 54 19.61 -2.31 -3.23
CA ASP A 54 19.27 -1.21 -2.31
C ASP A 54 18.14 -0.32 -2.89
N ASP A 55 17.26 -0.91 -3.72
CA ASP A 55 16.15 -0.20 -4.37
C ASP A 55 15.05 0.14 -3.35
N VAL A 56 14.46 1.33 -3.48
CA VAL A 56 13.34 1.72 -2.62
C VAL A 56 12.12 0.86 -2.94
N VAL A 57 11.66 0.10 -1.94
CA VAL A 57 10.45 -0.72 -2.07
C VAL A 57 9.21 0.17 -2.07
N ARG A 58 8.25 -0.14 -2.97
CA ARG A 58 6.95 0.52 -2.99
C ARG A 58 6.25 0.31 -1.64
N GLN A 59 5.93 1.41 -0.95
CA GLN A 59 5.10 1.37 0.23
C GLN A 59 3.67 1.00 -0.18
N VAL A 60 3.22 -0.18 0.23
CA VAL A 60 1.83 -0.61 0.11
C VAL A 60 1.12 -0.15 1.38
N ALA A 61 -0.08 0.41 1.24
CA ALA A 61 -0.94 0.64 2.40
C ALA A 61 -1.16 -0.71 3.08
N THR A 62 -0.69 -0.87 4.32
CA THR A 62 -0.90 -2.09 5.09
C THR A 62 -2.40 -2.37 5.14
N ASP A 63 -2.80 -3.62 4.89
CA ASP A 63 -4.19 -4.02 5.08
C ASP A 63 -4.56 -3.73 6.53
N ASP A 64 -5.44 -2.76 6.74
CA ASP A 64 -6.03 -2.43 8.04
C ASP A 64 -6.95 -3.58 8.46
N LYS A 65 -6.36 -4.71 8.86
CA LYS A 65 -7.12 -5.80 9.47
C LYS A 65 -7.70 -5.22 10.76
N PRO A 66 -9.03 -5.20 10.93
CA PRO A 66 -9.63 -4.66 12.13
C PRO A 66 -9.08 -5.44 13.32
N PHE A 67 -8.66 -4.71 14.35
CA PHE A 67 -8.29 -5.31 15.62
C PHE A 67 -9.54 -5.96 16.21
N LEU A 68 -9.45 -7.26 16.50
CA LEU A 68 -10.53 -8.06 17.08
C LEU A 68 -10.01 -8.67 18.37
N PRO A 69 -10.49 -8.20 19.54
CA PRO A 69 -10.17 -8.77 20.85
C PRO A 69 -10.40 -10.29 20.92
N SER A 70 -11.39 -10.81 20.20
CA SER A 70 -11.68 -12.24 20.12
C SER A 70 -10.53 -13.11 19.58
N ARG A 71 -9.58 -12.53 18.83
CA ARG A 71 -8.43 -13.27 18.28
C ARG A 71 -7.37 -13.57 19.35
N PHE A 72 -7.37 -12.82 20.44
CA PHE A 72 -6.45 -13.02 21.55
C PHE A 72 -7.18 -13.75 22.68
N PHE A 73 -6.64 -14.91 23.06
CA PHE A 73 -7.10 -15.62 24.23
C PHE A 73 -6.47 -14.97 25.46
N GLU A 74 -7.28 -14.19 26.18
CA GLU A 74 -6.92 -13.62 27.47
C GLU A 74 -7.72 -14.35 28.55
N LEU A 75 -7.02 -14.97 29.50
CA LEU A 75 -7.63 -15.59 30.66
C LEU A 75 -7.86 -14.53 31.73
N ASN A 76 -9.10 -14.37 32.18
CA ASN A 76 -9.41 -13.49 33.30
C ASN A 76 -9.25 -14.25 34.62
N ASP A 77 -8.28 -13.85 35.44
CA ASP A 77 -8.01 -14.44 36.77
C ASP A 77 -8.99 -13.98 37.85
N GLN A 78 -9.93 -13.09 37.52
CA GLN A 78 -10.98 -12.66 38.46
C GLN A 78 -12.10 -13.70 38.57
N LYS A 79 -12.77 -13.72 39.73
CA LYS A 79 -13.94 -14.59 39.96
C LYS A 79 -15.01 -14.30 38.91
N SER A 80 -15.52 -15.35 38.27
CA SER A 80 -16.63 -15.25 37.31
C SER A 80 -17.83 -14.53 37.92
N SER A 81 -18.38 -13.57 37.16
CA SER A 81 -19.63 -12.87 37.50
C SER A 81 -20.88 -13.70 37.22
N LYS A 82 -20.78 -14.69 36.31
CA LYS A 82 -21.88 -15.58 35.93
C LYS A 82 -21.84 -16.88 36.71
N GLY A 83 -23.03 -17.40 37.08
CA GLY A 83 -23.18 -18.72 37.70
C GLY A 83 -23.00 -19.85 36.69
N LEU A 84 -22.78 -21.07 37.19
CA LEU A 84 -22.57 -22.24 36.31
C LEU A 84 -23.78 -22.53 35.41
N ALA A 85 -25.01 -22.37 35.94
CA ALA A 85 -26.24 -22.56 35.17
C ALA A 85 -26.36 -21.56 34.00
N ASP A 86 -25.96 -20.30 34.22
CA ASP A 86 -26.01 -19.25 33.20
C ASP A 86 -24.97 -19.51 32.10
N ILE A 87 -23.77 -19.97 32.47
CA ILE A 87 -22.72 -20.36 31.51
C ILE A 87 -23.23 -21.47 30.58
N TYR A 88 -23.87 -22.51 31.14
CA TYR A 88 -24.43 -23.59 30.33
C TYR A 88 -25.59 -23.14 29.44
N ALA A 89 -26.43 -22.21 29.91
CA ALA A 89 -27.50 -21.63 29.10
C ALA A 89 -26.94 -20.80 27.93
N ASP A 90 -25.92 -19.99 28.19
CA ASP A 90 -25.21 -19.19 27.18
C ASP A 90 -24.48 -20.09 26.16
N GLU A 91 -23.83 -21.17 26.60
CA GLU A 91 -23.19 -22.15 25.71
C GLU A 91 -24.20 -22.86 24.82
N TYR A 92 -25.36 -23.25 25.36
CA TYR A 92 -26.42 -23.91 24.60
C TYR A 92 -27.00 -22.98 23.53
N THR A 93 -27.29 -21.72 23.89
CA THR A 93 -27.78 -20.71 22.94
C THR A 93 -26.73 -20.34 21.90
N ALA A 94 -25.45 -20.26 22.29
CA ALA A 94 -24.33 -20.08 21.39
C ALA A 94 -24.16 -21.23 20.40
N ALA A 95 -24.32 -22.48 20.85
CA ALA A 95 -24.28 -23.66 19.99
C ALA A 95 -25.46 -23.70 19.01
N ALA A 96 -26.64 -23.26 19.44
CA ALA A 96 -27.83 -23.20 18.58
C ALA A 96 -27.77 -22.05 17.54
N THR A 97 -27.17 -20.92 17.90
CA THR A 97 -27.17 -19.69 17.08
C THR A 97 -25.84 -19.44 16.38
N GLY A 98 -24.79 -20.20 16.71
CA GLY A 98 -23.43 -20.02 16.18
C GLY A 98 -22.73 -18.74 16.65
N THR A 99 -23.23 -18.09 17.71
CA THR A 99 -22.70 -16.80 18.21
C THR A 99 -22.09 -17.02 19.59
N SER A 100 -20.78 -16.80 19.74
CA SER A 100 -20.09 -16.95 21.03
C SER A 100 -20.60 -15.92 22.05
N GLY A 101 -20.81 -16.33 23.31
CA GLY A 101 -21.46 -15.52 24.36
C GLY A 101 -20.66 -14.33 24.92
N ASP A 102 -19.48 -14.01 24.36
CA ASP A 102 -18.65 -12.90 24.79
C ASP A 102 -18.46 -11.89 23.66
N ASP A 103 -19.36 -10.90 23.58
CA ASP A 103 -19.39 -9.85 22.58
C ASP A 103 -18.37 -8.72 22.89
N ARG A 104 -17.11 -9.10 23.14
CA ARG A 104 -16.00 -8.14 23.28
C ARG A 104 -15.83 -7.32 22.00
N ASP A 105 -16.00 -7.97 20.87
CA ASP A 105 -15.87 -7.33 19.56
C ASP A 105 -17.00 -6.32 19.29
N GLY A 106 -18.24 -6.59 19.71
CA GLY A 106 -19.37 -5.66 19.58
C GLY A 106 -19.26 -4.46 20.52
N LYS A 107 -18.77 -4.64 21.76
CA LYS A 107 -18.44 -3.52 22.65
C LYS A 107 -17.38 -2.61 22.04
N LEU A 108 -16.28 -3.19 21.54
CA LEU A 108 -15.22 -2.42 20.88
C LEU A 108 -15.74 -1.67 19.65
N LYS A 109 -16.63 -2.29 18.85
CA LYS A 109 -17.26 -1.62 17.71
C LYS A 109 -18.09 -0.42 18.15
N GLN A 110 -18.88 -0.54 19.22
CA GLN A 110 -19.67 0.58 19.76
C GLN A 110 -18.77 1.73 20.22
N GLU A 111 -17.68 1.42 20.91
CA GLU A 111 -16.69 2.43 21.33
C GLU A 111 -16.04 3.12 20.11
N HIS A 112 -15.67 2.36 19.09
CA HIS A 112 -15.15 2.92 17.83
C HIS A 112 -16.17 3.83 17.13
N GLU A 113 -17.45 3.45 17.09
CA GLU A 113 -18.52 4.26 16.52
C GLU A 113 -18.72 5.58 17.30
N GLU A 114 -18.64 5.52 18.63
CA GLU A 114 -18.71 6.72 19.46
C GLU A 114 -17.52 7.66 19.22
N LEU A 115 -16.31 7.11 19.16
CA LEU A 115 -15.09 7.87 18.85
C LEU A 115 -15.18 8.49 17.46
N GLU A 116 -15.66 7.78 16.44
CA GLU A 116 -15.80 8.31 15.09
C GLU A 116 -16.84 9.45 15.04
N ARG A 117 -17.95 9.32 15.78
CA ARG A 117 -18.95 10.39 15.92
C ARG A 117 -18.36 11.64 16.58
N ASN A 118 -17.63 11.46 17.69
CA ASN A 118 -17.00 12.55 18.42
C ASN A 118 -15.91 13.23 17.58
N TRP A 119 -15.09 12.45 16.89
CA TRP A 119 -14.07 12.94 15.96
C TRP A 119 -14.68 13.74 14.81
N ALA A 120 -15.77 13.25 14.21
CA ALA A 120 -16.47 13.98 13.16
C ALA A 120 -17.02 15.32 13.67
N SER A 121 -17.59 15.36 14.88
CA SER A 121 -18.06 16.60 15.52
C SER A 121 -16.92 17.60 15.77
N ILE A 122 -15.77 17.13 16.25
CA ILE A 122 -14.59 17.96 16.48
C ILE A 122 -14.03 18.50 15.17
N CYS A 123 -13.84 17.66 14.14
CA CYS A 123 -13.39 18.11 12.83
C CYS A 123 -14.32 19.17 12.26
N ASN A 124 -15.64 18.97 12.30
CA ASN A 124 -16.60 19.94 11.78
C ASN A 124 -16.49 21.30 12.48
N LYS A 125 -16.23 21.31 13.81
CA LYS A 125 -16.03 22.56 14.56
C LYS A 125 -14.70 23.23 14.20
N LEU A 126 -13.62 22.47 14.02
CA LEU A 126 -12.31 23.00 13.63
C LEU A 126 -12.31 23.52 12.19
N ASP A 127 -12.98 22.82 11.28
CA ASP A 127 -13.16 23.22 9.88
C ASP A 127 -13.96 24.53 9.81
N ALA A 128 -15.00 24.69 10.63
CA ALA A 128 -15.74 25.94 10.75
C ALA A 128 -14.90 27.08 11.36
N LEU A 129 -14.11 26.79 12.39
CA LEU A 129 -13.22 27.77 13.04
C LEU A 129 -12.12 28.27 12.09
N SER A 130 -11.62 27.40 11.22
CA SER A 130 -10.58 27.71 10.21
C SER A 130 -11.14 28.34 8.93
N ASN A 131 -12.42 28.76 8.91
CA ASN A 131 -13.08 29.31 7.73
C ASN A 131 -12.99 28.37 6.50
N ALA A 132 -13.05 27.06 6.75
CA ALA A 132 -12.93 26.00 5.76
C ALA A 132 -11.58 25.96 4.99
N HIS A 133 -10.51 26.54 5.54
CA HIS A 133 -9.15 26.39 5.02
C HIS A 133 -8.43 25.22 5.69
N PHE A 134 -8.81 23.98 5.34
CA PHE A 134 -8.22 22.76 5.88
C PHE A 134 -7.81 21.80 4.77
N THR A 135 -6.92 20.86 5.10
CA THR A 135 -6.58 19.75 4.21
C THR A 135 -7.71 18.70 4.25
N PRO A 136 -8.34 18.34 3.12
CA PRO A 136 -9.45 17.40 3.11
C PRO A 136 -9.02 16.04 3.69
N LYS A 137 -10.00 15.32 4.25
CA LYS A 137 -9.79 14.00 4.84
C LYS A 137 -9.27 13.02 3.77
N ALA A 138 -8.40 12.09 4.17
CA ALA A 138 -7.91 11.05 3.29
C ALA A 138 -9.08 10.23 2.70
N PRO A 139 -9.05 9.88 1.40
CA PRO A 139 -10.14 9.15 0.76
C PRO A 139 -10.24 7.74 1.37
N LYS A 140 -11.36 7.46 2.03
CA LYS A 140 -11.72 6.10 2.48
C LYS A 140 -12.53 5.42 1.37
N ALA A 141 -12.23 4.16 1.06
CA ALA A 141 -13.03 3.38 0.13
C ALA A 141 -14.40 3.06 0.77
N THR A 142 -15.46 3.73 0.30
CA THR A 142 -16.83 3.47 0.73
C THR A 142 -17.55 2.63 -0.31
N ILE A 143 -17.98 1.43 0.07
CA ILE A 143 -18.79 0.58 -0.79
C ILE A 143 -20.25 1.01 -0.63
N THR A 144 -20.85 1.53 -1.70
CA THR A 144 -22.27 1.89 -1.75
C THR A 144 -23.03 0.86 -2.57
N THR A 145 -24.06 0.25 -2.01
CA THR A 145 -24.95 -0.65 -2.74
C THR A 145 -26.03 0.17 -3.44
N VAL A 146 -26.02 0.17 -4.78
CA VAL A 146 -27.03 0.84 -5.62
C VAL A 146 -28.05 -0.19 -6.08
N SER A 147 -29.34 0.12 -5.91
CA SER A 147 -30.44 -0.74 -6.34
C SER A 147 -30.87 -0.44 -7.79
N ASN A 148 -31.44 -1.45 -8.45
CA ASN A 148 -31.95 -1.34 -9.81
C ASN A 148 -33.26 -0.55 -9.87
N ILE A 149 -33.18 0.78 -9.81
CA ILE A 149 -34.34 1.68 -9.84
C ILE A 149 -34.19 2.63 -11.04
N ALA A 150 -35.33 3.10 -11.58
CA ALA A 150 -35.36 4.16 -12.57
C ALA A 150 -34.69 5.45 -12.03
N ALA A 151 -33.90 6.12 -12.87
CA ALA A 151 -33.18 7.33 -12.48
C ALA A 151 -34.14 8.43 -11.96
N ALA A 152 -35.35 8.51 -12.51
CA ALA A 152 -36.38 9.45 -12.08
C ALA A 152 -36.75 9.36 -10.58
N ASN A 153 -36.62 8.19 -9.94
CA ASN A 153 -36.91 8.06 -8.51
C ASN A 153 -35.80 8.63 -7.61
N MET A 154 -34.60 8.81 -8.15
CA MET A 154 -33.48 9.45 -7.47
C MET A 154 -33.40 10.96 -7.77
N GLU A 155 -34.15 11.43 -8.77
CA GLU A 155 -34.26 12.85 -9.06
C GLU A 155 -35.09 13.56 -7.98
N SER A 156 -34.83 14.85 -7.79
CA SER A 156 -35.64 15.70 -6.92
C SER A 156 -37.09 15.76 -7.40
N ALA A 157 -38.05 15.99 -6.49
CA ALA A 157 -39.49 16.08 -6.77
C ALA A 157 -39.90 17.35 -7.55
N LEU A 158 -39.19 17.66 -8.64
CA LEU A 158 -39.51 18.72 -9.59
C LEU A 158 -40.37 18.11 -10.73
N PRO A 159 -41.31 18.87 -11.31
CA PRO A 159 -42.25 18.35 -12.32
C PRO A 159 -41.60 17.86 -13.63
N THR A 160 -40.32 18.17 -13.88
CA THR A 160 -39.64 17.84 -15.13
C THR A 160 -38.57 16.81 -14.87
N ALA A 161 -38.89 15.53 -15.09
CA ALA A 161 -37.91 14.46 -15.10
C ALA A 161 -37.08 14.55 -16.39
N LYS A 162 -35.75 14.46 -16.28
CA LYS A 162 -34.85 14.59 -17.44
C LYS A 162 -34.38 13.25 -18.01
N SER A 163 -34.36 12.18 -17.20
CA SER A 163 -33.92 10.87 -17.65
C SER A 163 -34.87 9.74 -17.25
N THR A 164 -35.18 8.86 -18.20
CA THR A 164 -35.98 7.65 -18.00
C THR A 164 -35.13 6.38 -17.96
N THR A 165 -33.81 6.49 -17.92
CA THR A 165 -32.91 5.33 -17.89
C THR A 165 -32.84 4.70 -16.51
N THR A 166 -32.52 3.41 -16.48
CA THR A 166 -32.24 2.64 -15.26
C THR A 166 -30.86 3.00 -14.70
N MET A 167 -30.69 2.90 -13.37
CA MET A 167 -29.41 3.23 -12.69
C MET A 167 -28.26 2.26 -12.98
N LEU A 168 -28.53 0.96 -13.15
CA LEU A 168 -27.51 -0.05 -13.41
C LEU A 168 -27.15 -0.13 -14.89
N ALA A 169 -25.86 -0.32 -15.18
CA ALA A 169 -25.41 -0.61 -16.53
C ALA A 169 -25.81 -2.04 -16.95
N PRO A 170 -25.99 -2.31 -18.26
CA PRO A 170 -26.25 -3.65 -18.76
C PRO A 170 -25.21 -4.70 -18.32
N GLU A 171 -23.94 -4.31 -18.22
CA GLU A 171 -22.84 -5.18 -17.74
C GLU A 171 -22.96 -5.50 -16.24
N GLU A 172 -23.57 -4.63 -15.43
CA GLU A 172 -23.82 -4.88 -14.00
C GLU A 172 -25.05 -5.77 -13.78
N ILE A 173 -26.03 -5.69 -14.69
CA ILE A 173 -27.21 -6.58 -14.71
C ILE A 173 -26.80 -7.97 -15.20
N PHE A 174 -25.99 -8.03 -16.25
CA PHE A 174 -25.52 -9.27 -16.83
C PHE A 174 -24.09 -9.10 -17.38
N ALA A 175 -23.12 -9.55 -16.58
CA ALA A 175 -21.76 -9.81 -17.06
C ALA A 175 -21.67 -11.28 -17.48
N ALA A 176 -21.63 -11.54 -18.79
CA ALA A 176 -21.27 -12.85 -19.27
C ALA A 176 -19.86 -13.18 -18.76
N ALA A 177 -19.70 -14.30 -18.05
CA ALA A 177 -18.38 -14.77 -17.69
C ALA A 177 -17.54 -14.91 -18.98
N PRO A 178 -16.22 -14.64 -18.95
CA PRO A 178 -15.33 -14.95 -20.07
C PRO A 178 -15.10 -16.47 -20.18
N SER A 179 -16.17 -17.25 -20.08
CA SER A 179 -16.21 -18.64 -20.51
C SER A 179 -16.37 -18.62 -22.02
N ASP A 180 -15.44 -19.27 -22.73
CA ASP A 180 -15.67 -19.63 -24.13
C ASP A 180 -17.01 -20.35 -24.20
N LEU A 181 -17.94 -19.81 -25.00
CA LEU A 181 -19.21 -20.46 -25.33
C LEU A 181 -18.99 -21.77 -26.10
N ARG A 182 -17.73 -22.07 -26.47
CA ARG A 182 -17.28 -23.27 -27.17
C ARG A 182 -16.82 -24.34 -26.18
N SER A 183 -17.22 -25.58 -26.46
CA SER A 183 -16.74 -26.72 -25.69
C SER A 183 -15.27 -27.01 -26.00
N ARG A 184 -14.55 -27.58 -25.03
CA ARG A 184 -13.16 -28.06 -25.21
C ARG A 184 -13.02 -29.11 -26.31
N GLU A 185 -14.11 -29.77 -26.65
CA GLU A 185 -14.17 -30.82 -27.67
C GLU A 185 -14.17 -30.24 -29.09
N GLU A 186 -14.73 -29.04 -29.28
CA GLU A 186 -14.85 -28.35 -30.57
C GLU A 186 -13.56 -27.61 -30.98
N LEU A 187 -12.63 -27.45 -30.04
CA LEU A 187 -11.37 -26.74 -30.23
C LEU A 187 -10.33 -27.60 -30.96
N THR A 188 -9.74 -27.01 -32.00
CA THR A 188 -8.62 -27.61 -32.72
C THR A 188 -7.37 -27.74 -31.83
N PRO A 189 -6.43 -28.64 -32.15
CA PRO A 189 -5.17 -28.77 -31.40
C PRO A 189 -4.36 -27.47 -31.30
N ASP A 190 -4.36 -26.66 -32.37
CA ASP A 190 -3.63 -25.39 -32.42
C ASP A 190 -4.28 -24.31 -31.55
N GLU A 191 -5.61 -24.22 -31.54
CA GLU A 191 -6.35 -23.31 -30.66
C GLU A 191 -6.16 -23.70 -29.19
N LYS A 192 -6.20 -25.00 -28.85
CA LYS A 192 -5.89 -25.51 -27.50
C LYS A 192 -4.50 -25.08 -27.04
N ARG A 193 -3.51 -25.13 -27.93
CA ARG A 193 -2.13 -24.70 -27.65
C ARG A 193 -2.06 -23.19 -27.44
N SER A 194 -2.74 -22.40 -28.28
CA SER A 194 -2.83 -20.95 -28.16
C SER A 194 -3.49 -20.52 -26.84
N GLU A 195 -4.62 -21.12 -26.47
CA GLU A 195 -5.30 -20.89 -25.19
C GLU A 195 -4.42 -21.22 -23.99
N ARG A 196 -3.73 -22.37 -24.02
CA ARG A 196 -2.80 -22.75 -22.95
C ARG A 196 -1.67 -21.74 -22.81
N ASN A 197 -1.13 -21.26 -23.93
CA ASN A 197 -0.11 -20.22 -23.94
C ASN A 197 -0.66 -18.89 -23.40
N LYS A 198 -1.90 -18.51 -23.75
CA LYS A 198 -2.57 -17.31 -23.22
C LYS A 198 -2.80 -17.43 -21.72
N LYS A 199 -3.34 -18.55 -21.24
CA LYS A 199 -3.54 -18.85 -19.82
C LYS A 199 -2.22 -18.86 -19.04
N ARG A 200 -1.15 -19.44 -19.62
CA ARG A 200 0.21 -19.42 -19.02
C ARG A 200 0.79 -18.00 -18.97
N LYS A 201 0.58 -17.19 -20.00
CA LYS A 201 1.00 -15.78 -20.02
C LYS A 201 0.28 -14.95 -18.97
N VAL A 202 -1.03 -15.14 -18.82
CA VAL A 202 -1.85 -14.43 -17.81
C VAL A 202 -1.40 -14.82 -16.39
N ARG A 203 -1.14 -16.12 -16.13
CA ARG A 203 -0.64 -16.57 -14.82
C ARG A 203 0.78 -16.12 -14.47
N ARG A 204 1.57 -15.72 -15.46
CA ARG A 204 2.95 -15.24 -15.28
C ARG A 204 3.02 -13.72 -15.06
N LYS A 205 1.98 -13.00 -15.49
CA LYS A 205 1.80 -11.59 -15.15
C LYS A 205 1.31 -11.48 -13.72
#